data_AF-A0AAW0TZE7-F1
#
_entry.id   AF-A0AAW0TZE7-F1
#
_cell.length_a   1.000
_cell.length_b   1.000
_cell.length_c   1.000
_cell.angle_alpha   90.00
_cell.angle_beta   90.00
_cell.angle_gamma   90.00
#
_symmetry.space_group_name_H-M   'P 1'
#
loop_
_entity.id
_entity.type
_entity.pdbx_description
1 polymer ?
#
loop_
_entity_poly.entity_id
_entity_poly.type
_entity_poly.pdbx_seq_one_letter_code
_entity_poly.pdbx_strand_id
1 'polypeptide(L)'
;MTRKCRTCTQCFTVDTLTEVCRSEHLRIMKVIRFSIRWMRKLLSSSKFDLKLMHLIRDPHASLRSMYSHHLTKLQPDHWSTWSRPVLECEFRGQVMRLKYESFCLDPDGQSSRLWRFLSGNQTASLPPKWTEFLGKHMHKKTNWQDHIYGMVRDMRDE
;
A
#
# COMPACT_ATOMS: atom_id res chain seq x y z
N MET A 1 16.14 30.01 14.71
CA MET A 1 15.07 30.08 13.69
C MET A 1 13.87 29.27 14.14
N THR A 2 12.86 29.93 14.73
CA THR A 2 11.66 29.31 15.30
C THR A 2 10.58 29.13 14.23
N ARG A 3 10.24 27.88 13.91
CA ARG A 3 9.17 27.57 12.94
C ARG A 3 7.81 27.84 13.58
N LYS A 4 7.04 28.79 13.02
CA LYS A 4 5.65 29.06 13.41
C LYS A 4 4.77 27.85 13.07
N CYS A 5 4.17 27.22 14.08
CA CYS A 5 3.12 26.23 13.87
C CYS A 5 1.84 26.92 13.41
N ARG A 6 1.12 26.30 12.45
CA ARG A 6 -0.09 26.88 11.85
C ARG A 6 -1.34 26.76 12.74
N THR A 7 -1.33 25.94 13.80
CA THR A 7 -2.47 25.75 14.72
C THR A 7 -2.00 25.46 16.16
N CYS A 8 -2.83 25.84 17.16
CA CYS A 8 -2.50 25.83 18.60
C CYS A 8 -2.45 24.46 19.29
N THR A 9 -2.75 23.33 18.63
CA THR A 9 -3.03 22.09 19.37
C THR A 9 -1.98 20.99 19.29
N GLN A 10 -0.93 21.06 18.48
CA GLN A 10 0.30 20.25 18.67
C GLN A 10 1.37 20.58 17.62
N CYS A 11 2.46 21.20 18.07
CA CYS A 11 3.70 21.22 17.32
C CYS A 11 4.44 19.91 17.58
N PHE A 12 4.23 18.91 16.75
CA PHE A 12 5.00 17.67 16.84
C PHE A 12 6.48 17.95 16.50
N THR A 13 7.37 17.74 17.46
CA THR A 13 8.82 17.65 17.20
C THR A 13 9.15 16.26 16.67
N VAL A 14 10.29 16.12 15.99
CA VAL A 14 10.74 14.80 15.50
C VAL A 14 10.89 13.81 16.66
N ASP A 15 11.34 14.27 17.82
CA ASP A 15 11.51 13.43 19.00
C ASP A 15 10.16 12.94 19.55
N THR A 16 9.17 13.83 19.67
CA THR A 16 7.82 13.44 20.12
C THR A 16 7.15 12.46 19.14
N LEU A 17 7.29 12.67 17.83
CA LEU A 17 6.82 11.71 16.83
C LEU A 17 7.55 10.38 16.93
N THR A 18 8.85 10.41 17.17
CA THR A 18 9.66 9.18 17.29
C THR A 18 9.24 8.36 18.50
N GLU A 19 8.98 9.01 19.64
CA GLU A 19 8.51 8.36 20.86
C GLU A 19 7.12 7.76 20.66
N VAL A 20 6.17 8.53 20.11
CA VAL A 20 4.82 8.04 19.79
C VAL A 20 4.87 6.87 18.80
N CYS A 21 5.67 6.96 17.74
CA CYS A 21 5.83 5.84 16.79
C CYS A 21 6.47 4.59 17.45
N ARG A 22 7.31 4.78 18.47
CA ARG A 22 7.94 3.66 19.21
C ARG A 22 6.97 3.01 20.19
N SER A 23 6.06 3.77 20.79
CA SER A 23 5.05 3.25 21.74
C SER A 23 3.93 2.46 21.05
N GLU A 24 3.68 2.69 19.76
CA GLU A 24 2.66 1.96 19.01
C GLU A 24 3.05 0.49 18.76
N HIS A 25 2.09 -0.40 19.01
CA HIS A 25 2.24 -1.84 18.80
C HIS A 25 2.21 -2.23 17.31
N LEU A 26 1.51 -1.46 16.48
CA LEU A 26 1.43 -1.67 15.04
C LEU A 26 2.18 -0.57 14.30
N ARG A 27 3.21 -0.96 13.53
CA ARG A 27 4.00 -0.04 12.72
C ARG A 27 3.78 -0.33 11.24
N ILE A 28 3.21 0.63 10.53
CA ILE A 28 2.99 0.53 9.08
C ILE A 28 4.04 1.37 8.37
N MET A 29 4.87 0.71 7.54
CA MET A 29 5.92 1.38 6.77
C MET A 29 5.66 1.22 5.27
N LYS A 30 5.57 2.34 4.56
CA LYS A 30 5.46 2.36 3.09
C LYS A 30 6.83 2.64 2.48
N VAL A 31 7.34 1.69 1.70
CA VAL A 31 8.62 1.81 0.97
C VAL A 31 8.39 1.67 -0.53
N ILE A 32 8.97 2.57 -1.33
CA ILE A 32 8.70 2.66 -2.78
C ILE A 32 9.87 2.20 -3.67
N ARG A 33 10.97 1.69 -3.10
CA ARG A 33 12.15 1.15 -3.82
C ARG A 33 12.88 0.08 -3.03
N PHE A 34 12.14 -0.74 -2.29
CA PHE A 34 12.76 -1.79 -1.50
C PHE A 34 12.95 -3.05 -2.33
N SER A 35 14.16 -3.59 -2.34
CA SER A 35 14.44 -4.83 -3.07
C SER A 35 13.83 -6.03 -2.33
N ILE A 36 12.93 -6.74 -3.00
CA ILE A 36 12.22 -7.91 -2.46
C ILE A 36 13.19 -9.02 -2.01
N ARG A 37 14.40 -9.07 -2.56
CA ARG A 37 15.45 -10.02 -2.13
C ARG A 37 15.78 -9.91 -0.64
N TRP A 38 15.76 -8.70 -0.09
CA TRP A 38 16.02 -8.47 1.33
C TRP A 38 14.84 -8.88 2.21
N MET A 39 13.63 -8.90 1.65
CA MET A 39 12.41 -9.21 2.39
C MET A 39 12.39 -10.66 2.88
N ARG A 40 12.94 -11.60 2.11
CA ARG A 40 13.07 -13.01 2.55
C ARG A 40 13.78 -13.11 3.90
N LYS A 41 14.93 -12.44 4.07
CA LYS A 41 15.69 -12.47 5.33
C LYS A 41 14.92 -11.84 6.49
N LEU A 42 14.14 -10.79 6.22
CA LEU A 42 13.32 -10.12 7.24
C LEU A 42 12.13 -10.97 7.66
N LEU A 43 11.45 -11.61 6.71
CA LEU A 43 10.32 -12.51 6.98
C LEU A 43 10.74 -13.80 7.70
N SER A 44 11.94 -14.31 7.42
CA SER A 44 12.49 -15.48 8.15
C SER A 44 12.90 -15.18 9.59
N SER A 45 13.00 -13.91 10.00
CA SER A 45 13.47 -13.54 11.33
C SER A 45 12.33 -13.64 12.35
N SER A 46 12.47 -14.50 13.35
CA SER A 46 11.54 -14.62 14.49
C SER A 46 11.48 -13.38 15.39
N LYS A 47 12.39 -12.42 15.21
CA LYS A 47 12.42 -11.18 16.00
C LYS A 47 11.24 -10.25 15.75
N PHE A 48 10.56 -10.39 14.60
CA PHE A 48 9.50 -9.47 14.19
C PHE A 48 8.30 -10.24 13.67
N ASP A 49 7.09 -9.88 14.11
CA ASP A 49 5.84 -10.30 13.44
C ASP A 49 5.61 -9.38 12.23
N LEU A 50 6.31 -9.70 11.13
CA LEU A 50 6.31 -8.89 9.92
C LEU A 50 5.29 -9.41 8.91
N LYS A 51 4.41 -8.52 8.45
CA LYS A 51 3.53 -8.75 7.31
C LYS A 51 3.93 -7.87 6.14
N LEU A 52 4.10 -8.46 4.96
CA LEU A 52 4.41 -7.76 3.72
C LEU A 52 3.14 -7.57 2.89
N MET A 53 2.79 -6.31 2.62
CA MET A 53 1.82 -5.97 1.58
C MET A 53 2.54 -5.45 0.34
N HIS A 54 2.42 -6.19 -0.77
CA HIS A 54 2.96 -5.79 -2.05
C HIS A 54 1.88 -5.12 -2.89
N LEU A 55 1.93 -3.79 -2.97
CA LEU A 55 1.10 -3.00 -3.88
C LEU A 55 1.67 -3.08 -5.31
N ILE A 56 0.86 -3.60 -6.22
CA ILE A 56 1.20 -3.74 -7.64
C ILE A 56 0.34 -2.78 -8.43
N ARG A 57 0.92 -2.15 -9.43
CA ARG A 57 0.20 -1.37 -10.42
C ARG A 57 0.64 -1.81 -11.81
N ASP A 58 -0.21 -1.59 -12.80
CA ASP A 58 0.15 -1.67 -14.20
C ASP A 58 1.45 -0.89 -14.49
N PRO A 59 2.45 -1.52 -15.15
CA PRO A 59 3.73 -0.88 -15.41
C PRO A 59 3.60 0.29 -16.40
N HIS A 60 2.73 0.21 -17.40
CA HIS A 60 2.51 1.31 -18.35
C HIS A 60 1.89 2.53 -17.66
N ALA A 61 0.89 2.32 -16.81
CA ALA A 61 0.29 3.41 -16.03
C ALA A 61 1.30 4.04 -15.07
N SER A 62 2.15 3.22 -14.47
CA SER A 62 3.22 3.67 -13.57
C SER A 62 4.29 4.47 -14.33
N LEU A 63 4.77 3.96 -15.45
CA LEU A 63 5.73 4.64 -16.32
C LEU A 63 5.17 5.96 -16.83
N ARG A 64 3.93 5.97 -17.34
CA ARG A 64 3.28 7.21 -17.80
C ARG A 64 3.21 8.26 -16.69
N SER A 65 2.82 7.86 -15.48
CA SER A 65 2.82 8.74 -14.31
C SER A 65 4.22 9.27 -13.98
N MET A 66 5.25 8.41 -14.04
CA MET A 66 6.64 8.83 -13.83
C MET A 66 7.10 9.85 -14.88
N TYR A 67 6.77 9.64 -16.16
CA TYR A 67 7.08 10.59 -17.22
C TYR A 67 6.40 11.94 -16.98
N SER A 68 5.09 11.94 -16.68
CA SER A 68 4.34 13.16 -16.40
C SER A 68 4.87 13.96 -15.21
N HIS A 69 5.47 13.28 -14.22
CA HIS A 69 6.06 13.93 -13.04
C HIS A 69 7.59 14.10 -13.12
N HIS A 70 8.20 13.91 -14.30
CA HIS A 70 9.64 14.05 -14.51
C HIS A 70 10.51 13.15 -13.58
N LEU A 71 9.98 11.98 -13.22
CA LEU A 71 10.64 11.00 -12.35
C LEU A 71 11.46 9.97 -13.14
N THR A 72 11.87 10.30 -14.36
CA THR A 72 12.50 9.36 -15.31
C THR A 72 13.88 8.88 -14.88
N LYS A 73 14.60 9.66 -14.06
CA LYS A 73 15.87 9.27 -13.44
C LYS A 73 15.73 8.16 -12.40
N LEU A 74 14.50 7.76 -12.09
CA LEU A 74 14.15 6.82 -11.03
C LEU A 74 13.65 5.49 -11.61
N GLN A 75 13.99 5.21 -12.88
CA GLN A 75 13.62 3.95 -13.53
C GLN A 75 14.12 2.77 -12.68
N PRO A 76 13.22 1.84 -12.33
CA PRO A 76 13.62 0.68 -11.57
C PRO A 76 14.55 -0.19 -12.41
N ASP A 77 15.57 -0.75 -11.78
CA ASP A 77 16.37 -1.82 -12.35
C ASP A 77 15.44 -2.90 -12.90
N HIS A 78 15.70 -3.35 -14.13
CA HIS A 78 14.86 -4.29 -14.89
C HIS A 78 14.76 -5.71 -14.27
N TRP A 79 15.19 -5.88 -13.01
CA TRP A 79 15.43 -7.18 -12.42
C TRP A 79 14.34 -7.66 -11.46
N SER A 80 13.78 -8.81 -11.83
CA SER A 80 13.06 -9.82 -11.03
C SER A 80 11.55 -9.68 -10.78
N THR A 81 10.78 -9.79 -11.87
CA THR A 81 9.41 -10.31 -11.82
C THR A 81 9.36 -11.73 -11.21
N TRP A 82 10.43 -12.51 -11.37
CA TRP A 82 10.51 -13.95 -11.08
C TRP A 82 10.60 -14.35 -9.60
N SER A 83 11.09 -13.47 -8.70
CA SER A 83 11.25 -13.83 -7.28
C SER A 83 9.98 -13.66 -6.44
N ARG A 84 8.89 -13.16 -7.04
CA ARG A 84 7.68 -12.73 -6.32
C ARG A 84 6.70 -13.86 -6.02
N PRO A 85 6.32 -14.73 -6.98
CA PRO A 85 5.41 -15.85 -6.69
C PRO A 85 6.01 -16.80 -5.66
N VAL A 86 7.34 -16.99 -5.73
CA VAL A 86 8.09 -17.83 -4.79
C VAL A 86 7.94 -17.31 -3.36
N LEU A 87 8.01 -15.99 -3.13
CA LEU A 87 7.91 -15.41 -1.79
C LEU A 87 6.51 -15.61 -1.17
N GLU A 88 5.46 -15.48 -1.98
CA GLU A 88 4.07 -15.71 -1.54
C GLU A 88 3.84 -17.19 -1.17
N CYS A 89 4.43 -18.12 -1.92
CA CYS A 89 4.37 -19.55 -1.61
C CYS A 89 5.18 -19.92 -0.36
N GLU A 90 6.36 -19.31 -0.18
CA GLU A 90 7.28 -19.57 0.93
C GLU A 90 6.74 -19.03 2.27
N PHE A 91 6.11 -17.86 2.26
CA PHE A 91 5.63 -17.17 3.47
C PHE A 91 4.11 -16.97 3.46
N ARG A 92 3.37 -18.08 3.37
CA ARG A 92 1.89 -18.06 3.37
C ARG A 92 1.35 -17.40 4.64
N GLY A 93 0.41 -16.47 4.46
CA GLY A 93 -0.22 -15.73 5.57
C GLY A 93 0.57 -14.50 6.05
N GLN A 94 1.84 -14.35 5.66
CA GLN A 94 2.65 -13.15 5.94
C GLN A 94 2.80 -12.23 4.73
N VAL A 95 2.58 -12.74 3.52
CA VAL A 95 2.68 -11.95 2.28
C VAL A 95 1.30 -11.83 1.62
N MET A 96 0.90 -10.60 1.29
CA MET A 96 -0.31 -10.30 0.56
C MET A 96 -0.01 -9.43 -0.67
N ARG A 97 -0.68 -9.77 -1.77
CA ARG A 97 -0.70 -8.99 -3.00
C ARG A 97 -1.93 -8.10 -3.07
N LEU A 98 -1.71 -6.81 -3.30
CA LEU A 98 -2.77 -5.84 -3.57
C LEU A 98 -2.57 -5.24 -4.96
N LYS A 99 -3.51 -5.47 -5.87
CA LYS A 99 -3.51 -4.80 -7.19
C LYS A 99 -4.17 -3.44 -7.04
N TYR A 100 -3.49 -2.39 -7.47
CA TYR A 100 -3.95 -1.01 -7.39
C TYR A 100 -5.30 -0.85 -8.09
N GLU A 101 -5.47 -1.43 -9.27
CA GLU A 101 -6.71 -1.26 -10.04
C GLU A 101 -7.88 -2.03 -9.41
N SER A 102 -7.61 -3.18 -8.79
CA SER A 102 -8.62 -3.88 -7.99
C SER A 102 -9.04 -3.05 -6.77
N PHE A 103 -8.09 -2.37 -6.12
CA PHE A 103 -8.40 -1.46 -5.01
C PHE A 103 -9.23 -0.25 -5.46
N CYS A 104 -8.93 0.31 -6.64
CA CYS A 104 -9.72 1.42 -7.18
C CYS A 104 -11.14 1.00 -7.60
N LEU A 105 -11.33 -0.25 -8.02
CA LEU A 105 -12.64 -0.78 -8.43
C LEU A 105 -13.54 -1.09 -7.23
N ASP A 106 -12.98 -1.67 -6.17
CA ASP A 106 -13.71 -2.07 -4.96
C ASP A 106 -12.89 -1.71 -3.71
N PRO A 107 -12.87 -0.41 -3.32
CA PRO A 107 -12.06 0.02 -2.19
C PRO A 107 -12.55 -0.57 -0.86
N ASP A 108 -13.85 -0.75 -0.69
CA ASP A 108 -14.43 -1.28 0.55
C ASP A 108 -14.08 -2.77 0.73
N GLY A 109 -14.24 -3.59 -0.32
CA GLY A 109 -13.90 -5.00 -0.27
C GLY A 109 -12.40 -5.24 -0.18
N GLN A 110 -11.57 -4.50 -0.93
CA GLN A 110 -10.11 -4.62 -0.81
C GLN A 110 -9.58 -4.13 0.54
N SER A 111 -10.16 -3.05 1.10
CA SER A 111 -9.79 -2.58 2.44
C SER A 111 -10.18 -3.60 3.51
N SER A 112 -11.36 -4.22 3.39
CA SER A 112 -11.80 -5.29 4.30
C SER A 112 -10.85 -6.49 4.24
N ARG A 113 -10.46 -6.90 3.03
CA ARG A 113 -9.48 -7.98 2.82
C ARG A 113 -8.12 -7.63 3.45
N LEU A 114 -7.66 -6.40 3.27
CA LEU A 114 -6.42 -5.91 3.88
C LEU A 114 -6.49 -5.96 5.40
N TRP A 115 -7.60 -5.51 5.99
CA TRP A 115 -7.78 -5.52 7.43
C TRP A 115 -7.80 -6.93 8.03
N ARG A 116 -8.47 -7.88 7.37
CA ARG A 116 -8.46 -9.30 7.77
C ARG A 116 -7.05 -9.88 7.75
N PHE A 117 -6.24 -9.51 6.76
CA PHE A 117 -4.84 -9.91 6.69
C PHE A 117 -4.00 -9.29 7.81
N LEU A 118 -4.15 -8.00 8.08
CA LEU A 118 -3.42 -7.32 9.16
C LEU A 118 -3.80 -7.84 10.54
N SER A 119 -5.09 -8.01 10.81
CA SER A 119 -5.61 -8.51 12.09
C SER A 119 -5.41 -10.02 12.28
N GLY A 120 -5.22 -10.78 11.21
CA GLY A 120 -5.22 -12.25 11.26
C GLY A 120 -6.60 -12.87 11.48
N ASN A 121 -7.66 -12.05 11.57
CA ASN A 121 -9.02 -12.50 11.76
C ASN A 121 -9.80 -12.39 10.44
N GLN A 122 -10.21 -13.54 9.89
CA GLN A 122 -10.93 -13.62 8.60
C GLN A 122 -12.34 -13.04 8.64
N THR A 123 -12.97 -12.96 9.81
CA THR A 123 -14.32 -12.41 9.98
C THR A 123 -14.32 -10.96 10.43
N ALA A 124 -13.14 -10.34 10.56
CA ALA A 124 -13.03 -8.95 11.00
C ALA A 124 -13.73 -8.00 10.01
N SER A 125 -14.57 -7.14 10.55
CA SER A 125 -15.13 -5.98 9.86
C SER A 125 -14.15 -4.81 9.89
N LEU A 126 -14.28 -3.92 8.91
CA LEU A 126 -13.47 -2.70 8.88
C LEU A 126 -13.74 -1.82 10.09
N PRO A 127 -12.70 -1.20 10.69
CA PRO A 127 -12.90 -0.21 11.74
C PRO A 127 -13.83 0.93 11.26
N PRO A 128 -14.73 1.44 12.11
CA PRO A 128 -15.67 2.51 11.72
C PRO A 128 -14.98 3.75 11.16
N LYS A 129 -13.86 4.17 11.77
CA LYS A 129 -13.05 5.31 11.30
C LYS A 129 -12.52 5.12 9.88
N TRP A 130 -12.17 3.89 9.50
CA TRP A 130 -11.67 3.61 8.16
C TRP A 130 -12.81 3.61 7.15
N THR A 131 -13.97 3.05 7.54
CA THR A 131 -15.18 3.07 6.71
C THR A 131 -15.63 4.51 6.44
N GLU A 132 -15.61 5.36 7.46
CA GLU A 132 -15.89 6.80 7.32
C GLU A 132 -14.87 7.48 6.38
N PHE A 133 -13.57 7.21 6.59
CA PHE A 133 -12.52 7.75 5.74
C PHE A 133 -12.71 7.35 4.27
N LEU A 134 -12.96 6.07 3.99
CA LEU A 134 -13.23 5.60 2.64
C LEU A 134 -14.48 6.26 2.05
N GLY A 135 -15.56 6.36 2.83
CA GLY A 135 -16.79 7.01 2.40
C GLY A 135 -16.62 8.49 2.04
N LYS A 136 -15.69 9.19 2.70
CA LYS A 136 -15.40 10.61 2.46
C LYS A 136 -14.40 10.85 1.34
N HIS A 137 -13.44 9.95 1.15
CA HIS A 137 -12.28 10.16 0.28
C HIS A 137 -12.28 9.31 -1.00
N MET A 138 -13.24 8.40 -1.15
CA MET A 138 -13.43 7.64 -2.39
C MET A 138 -14.59 8.22 -3.20
N HIS A 139 -14.35 8.51 -4.48
CA HIS A 139 -15.43 8.80 -5.41
C HIS A 139 -16.31 7.58 -5.57
N LYS A 140 -17.51 7.61 -4.99
CA LYS A 140 -18.58 6.67 -5.34
C LYS A 140 -18.98 7.02 -6.77
N LYS A 141 -18.91 6.06 -7.70
CA LYS A 141 -19.40 6.24 -9.07
C LYS A 141 -20.90 6.57 -9.04
N THR A 142 -21.24 7.85 -8.99
CA THR A 142 -22.53 8.33 -9.46
C THR A 142 -22.39 8.53 -10.97
N ASN A 143 -23.03 7.65 -11.73
CA ASN A 143 -23.20 7.67 -13.19
C ASN A 143 -22.00 7.22 -14.04
N TRP A 144 -22.26 6.18 -14.82
CA TRP A 144 -21.38 5.51 -15.78
C TRP A 144 -21.07 6.34 -17.05
N GLN A 145 -21.22 7.67 -17.03
CA GLN A 145 -21.10 8.50 -18.23
C GLN A 145 -19.78 9.28 -18.36
N ASP A 146 -18.95 9.35 -17.32
CA ASP A 146 -17.66 9.99 -17.45
C ASP A 146 -16.57 8.98 -17.81
N HIS A 147 -16.20 8.96 -19.10
CA HIS A 147 -15.02 8.28 -19.62
C HIS A 147 -13.73 8.97 -19.13
N ILE A 148 -13.44 8.87 -17.84
CA ILE A 148 -12.20 9.36 -17.26
C ILE A 148 -11.35 8.12 -16.98
N TYR A 149 -10.46 7.83 -17.95
CA TYR A 149 -9.60 6.65 -18.10
C TYR A 149 -10.30 5.40 -18.67
N GLY A 150 -10.15 5.21 -19.98
CA GLY A 150 -10.55 3.99 -20.68
C GLY A 150 -9.92 2.75 -20.05
N MET A 151 -10.77 1.92 -19.45
CA MET A 151 -10.45 0.61 -18.89
C MET A 151 -10.49 -0.48 -19.97
N VAL A 152 -9.90 -0.24 -21.14
CA VAL A 152 -9.66 -1.34 -22.09
C VAL A 152 -8.38 -2.03 -21.63
N ARG A 153 -8.54 -3.17 -20.93
CA ARG A 153 -7.46 -4.09 -20.60
C ARG A 153 -7.44 -5.22 -21.61
N ASP A 154 -6.25 -5.53 -22.11
CA ASP A 154 -5.95 -6.83 -22.72
C ASP A 154 -5.93 -7.86 -21.58
N MET A 155 -6.98 -8.68 -21.49
CA MET A 155 -7.09 -9.77 -20.50
C MET A 155 -6.35 -11.00 -21.00
N ARG A 156 -5.02 -10.89 -21.13
CA ARG A 156 -4.17 -12.08 -21.22
C ARG A 156 -3.76 -12.46 -19.82
N ASP A 157 -4.43 -13.49 -19.30
CA ASP A 157 -4.00 -14.21 -18.11
C ASP A 157 -2.66 -14.89 -18.42
N GLU A 158 -1.59 -14.40 -17.78
CA GLU A 158 -0.29 -15.07 -17.65
C GLU A 158 0.04 -15.32 -16.18
#